data_AF-A0A6P8UJP5-F1
#
_entry.id   AF-A0A6P8UJP5-F1
#
_cell.length_a   1.000
_cell.length_b   1.000
_cell.length_c   1.000
_cell.angle_alpha   90.00
_cell.angle_beta   90.00
_cell.angle_gamma   90.00
#
_symmetry.space_group_name_H-M   'P 1'
#
loop_
_entity.id
_entity.type
_entity.pdbx_description
1 polymer ?
#
loop_
_entity_poly.entity_id
_entity_poly.type
_entity_poly.pdbx_seq_one_letter_code
_entity_poly.pdbx_strand_id
1 'polypeptide(L)'
;MQKVGGLDMPRKSSILDGFAVIWCVVFGLFIVIAPVMACPTTCHCMEKSGKTVVQCISRNLDIIPPDLPRDTVILLLASNHITHIPNQAFKDLHYLQELDLSNNDIELVDLGAFQGISDSLLFLDLSNNRIQSVPKEAFARLRAKISLSNNPWHCECTLQEVLRELRLDPETVNEVMCHTAVQEEYAGKPVIQVLDSGINFCNFHHKTTDVAMFVTMFGWFTMVIAYVIYYVRHNQEDARRHLEYLKSLPSSSQISKDFDTISTVL
;
A
#
# COMPACT_ATOMS: atom_id res chain seq x y z
N MET A 1 -3.52 -105.76 15.01
CA MET A 1 -4.85 -106.21 15.49
C MET A 1 -5.41 -105.08 16.36
N GLN A 2 -6.10 -104.08 15.83
CA GLN A 2 -7.48 -104.05 15.31
C GLN A 2 -8.53 -103.74 16.39
N LYS A 3 -9.03 -102.49 16.34
CA LYS A 3 -10.42 -101.98 16.54
C LYS A 3 -10.28 -100.46 16.66
N VAL A 4 -10.56 -99.63 15.65
CA VAL A 4 -11.82 -99.34 14.94
C VAL A 4 -13.00 -99.16 15.89
N GLY A 5 -13.39 -97.90 16.06
CA GLY A 5 -14.62 -97.43 16.67
C GLY A 5 -14.74 -95.94 16.40
N GLY A 6 -15.38 -95.57 15.30
CA GLY A 6 -15.66 -94.18 14.94
C GLY A 6 -16.84 -93.62 15.73
N LEU A 7 -16.84 -92.30 15.93
CA LEU A 7 -18.03 -91.50 16.23
C LEU A 7 -17.77 -90.04 15.80
N ASP A 8 -18.58 -89.62 14.84
CA ASP A 8 -19.20 -88.31 14.62
C ASP A 8 -18.36 -87.03 14.53
N MET A 9 -18.47 -86.41 13.35
CA MET A 9 -18.11 -85.04 13.03
C MET A 9 -19.36 -84.15 13.13
N PRO A 10 -19.36 -83.06 13.92
CA PRO A 10 -20.22 -81.93 13.65
C PRO A 10 -19.42 -80.79 13.01
N ARG A 11 -19.81 -80.45 11.79
CA ARG A 11 -19.53 -79.19 11.09
C ARG A 11 -19.84 -77.99 12.00
N LYS A 12 -18.86 -77.14 12.28
CA LYS A 12 -19.00 -75.71 12.70
C LYS A 12 -17.62 -75.04 12.48
N SER A 13 -17.50 -74.16 11.50
CA SER A 13 -17.86 -72.73 11.55
C SER A 13 -16.57 -71.93 11.65
N SER A 14 -16.20 -71.29 10.54
CA SER A 14 -15.08 -70.36 10.41
C SER A 14 -15.13 -69.29 11.49
N ILE A 15 -14.27 -69.41 12.50
CA ILE A 15 -14.01 -68.40 13.52
C ILE A 15 -12.48 -68.28 13.62
N LEU A 16 -11.84 -67.92 12.52
CA LEU A 16 -10.39 -67.64 12.50
C LEU A 16 -10.00 -66.46 11.61
N ASP A 17 -10.97 -65.65 11.15
CA ASP A 17 -10.73 -64.46 10.32
C ASP A 17 -11.14 -63.15 11.02
N GLY A 18 -11.63 -63.20 12.26
CA GLY A 18 -12.11 -62.01 12.99
C GLY A 18 -11.06 -61.29 13.82
N PHE A 19 -10.10 -62.02 14.41
CA PHE A 19 -9.16 -61.44 15.37
C PHE A 19 -8.03 -60.63 14.70
N ALA A 20 -7.62 -60.99 13.48
CA ALA A 20 -6.63 -60.25 12.72
C ALA A 20 -7.17 -58.89 12.23
N VAL A 21 -8.44 -58.85 11.80
CA VAL A 21 -9.10 -57.63 11.32
C VAL A 21 -9.29 -56.63 12.47
N ILE A 22 -9.66 -57.12 13.66
CA ILE A 22 -9.84 -56.26 14.85
C ILE A 22 -8.51 -55.63 15.27
N TRP A 23 -7.40 -56.36 15.22
CA TRP A 23 -6.07 -55.79 15.50
C TRP A 23 -5.65 -54.77 14.43
N CYS A 24 -5.96 -54.98 13.14
CA CYS A 24 -5.71 -53.99 12.08
C CYS A 24 -6.57 -52.72 12.23
N VAL A 25 -7.81 -52.83 12.72
CA VAL A 25 -8.69 -51.66 12.96
C VAL A 25 -8.25 -50.88 14.20
N VAL A 26 -7.78 -51.56 15.25
CA VAL A 26 -7.30 -50.91 16.47
C VAL A 26 -5.91 -50.28 16.28
N PHE A 27 -5.02 -50.88 15.47
CA PHE A 27 -3.74 -50.27 15.08
C PHE A 27 -3.88 -49.24 13.94
N GLY A 28 -4.86 -49.40 13.06
CA GLY A 28 -5.13 -48.49 11.93
C GLY A 28 -5.87 -47.21 12.33
N LEU A 29 -6.47 -47.15 13.52
CA LEU A 29 -7.10 -45.94 14.07
C LEU A 29 -6.11 -44.98 14.75
N PHE A 30 -4.86 -45.40 14.96
CA PHE A 30 -3.76 -44.52 15.36
C PHE A 30 -2.92 -44.15 14.12
N ILE A 31 -3.57 -43.61 13.08
CA ILE A 31 -2.86 -42.66 12.23
C ILE A 31 -2.56 -41.48 13.15
N VAL A 32 -1.36 -41.46 13.72
CA VAL A 32 -0.82 -40.29 14.37
C VAL A 32 -0.93 -39.19 13.32
N ILE A 33 -1.88 -38.26 13.53
CA ILE A 33 -1.90 -36.99 12.82
C ILE A 33 -0.69 -36.25 13.39
N ALA A 34 0.50 -36.60 12.91
CA ALA A 34 1.65 -35.77 13.10
C ALA A 34 1.25 -34.44 12.45
N PRO A 35 1.31 -33.30 13.18
CA PRO A 35 1.08 -32.02 12.55
C PRO A 35 2.06 -31.95 11.39
N VAL A 36 1.55 -31.90 10.16
CA VAL A 36 2.37 -31.67 8.98
C VAL A 36 3.04 -30.33 9.26
N MET A 37 4.33 -30.35 9.59
CA MET A 37 5.11 -29.13 9.76
C MET A 37 5.02 -28.40 8.41
N ALA A 38 4.18 -27.37 8.36
CA ALA A 38 3.89 -26.58 7.17
C ALA A 38 5.05 -25.62 6.89
N CYS A 39 6.26 -26.17 6.78
CA CYS A 39 7.45 -25.40 6.47
C CYS A 39 7.57 -25.27 4.95
N PRO A 40 7.79 -24.06 4.41
CA PRO A 40 8.06 -23.87 2.99
C PRO A 40 9.27 -24.69 2.55
N THR A 41 9.20 -25.32 1.39
CA THR A 41 10.29 -26.19 0.88
C THR A 41 11.63 -25.47 0.68
N THR A 42 11.60 -24.15 0.48
CA THR A 42 12.77 -23.30 0.30
C THR A 42 13.38 -22.82 1.63
N CYS A 43 12.65 -22.98 2.74
CA CYS A 43 13.03 -22.49 4.05
C CYS A 43 13.38 -23.63 5.00
N HIS A 44 14.11 -23.29 6.07
CA HIS A 44 14.42 -24.20 7.15
C HIS A 44 13.68 -23.79 8.41
N CYS A 45 12.77 -24.62 8.88
CA CYS A 45 12.03 -24.38 10.12
C CYS A 45 12.62 -25.24 11.23
N MET A 46 12.94 -24.59 12.36
CA MET A 46 13.49 -25.25 13.54
C MET A 46 12.75 -24.80 14.78
N GLU A 47 12.55 -25.73 15.72
CA GLU A 47 11.99 -25.42 17.03
C GLU A 47 13.13 -25.32 18.05
N LYS A 48 13.30 -24.14 18.63
CA LYS A 48 14.34 -23.88 19.64
C LYS A 48 13.69 -23.35 20.91
N SER A 49 13.78 -24.12 22.00
CA SER A 49 13.24 -23.74 23.31
C SER A 49 11.74 -23.37 23.28
N GLY A 50 10.95 -24.09 22.48
CA GLY A 50 9.50 -23.83 22.31
C GLY A 50 9.18 -22.60 21.45
N LYS A 51 10.16 -22.06 20.71
CA LYS A 51 9.97 -21.02 19.70
C LYS A 51 10.22 -21.60 18.32
N THR A 52 9.28 -21.39 17.40
CA THR A 52 9.43 -21.77 15.99
C THR A 52 10.18 -20.67 15.25
N VAL A 53 11.34 -21.02 14.71
CA VAL A 53 12.22 -20.14 13.93
C VAL A 53 12.18 -20.59 12.48
N VAL A 54 11.81 -19.68 11.58
CA VAL A 54 11.76 -19.93 10.14
C VAL A 54 12.89 -19.17 9.47
N GLN A 55 13.85 -19.90 8.92
CA GLN A 55 15.05 -19.36 8.29
C GLN A 55 15.00 -19.54 6.77
N CYS A 56 14.86 -18.42 6.07
CA CYS A 56 14.76 -18.32 4.61
C CYS A 56 15.86 -17.41 4.02
N ILE A 57 17.01 -17.30 4.69
CA ILE A 57 18.10 -16.38 4.30
C ILE A 57 18.78 -16.86 3.01
N SER A 58 19.04 -15.94 2.07
CA SER A 58 19.77 -16.21 0.81
C SER A 58 19.16 -17.37 0.00
N ARG A 59 17.85 -17.30 -0.20
CA ARG A 59 17.07 -18.31 -0.94
C ARG A 59 16.55 -17.81 -2.28
N ASN A 60 17.00 -16.62 -2.72
CA ASN A 60 16.57 -15.95 -3.96
C ASN A 60 15.04 -15.79 -4.03
N LEU A 61 14.41 -15.44 -2.91
CA LEU A 61 12.97 -15.23 -2.85
C LEU A 61 12.61 -13.86 -3.43
N ASP A 62 11.71 -13.83 -4.41
CA ASP A 62 11.17 -12.58 -4.96
C ASP A 62 9.94 -12.07 -4.17
N ILE A 63 9.30 -12.98 -3.42
CA ILE A 63 8.09 -12.71 -2.62
C ILE A 63 8.17 -13.40 -1.26
N ILE A 64 7.42 -12.88 -0.30
CA ILE A 64 7.24 -13.52 1.02
C ILE A 64 6.44 -14.81 0.83
N PRO A 65 6.93 -15.98 1.29
CA PRO A 65 6.21 -17.24 1.18
C PRO A 65 4.83 -17.17 1.89
N PRO A 66 3.72 -17.57 1.24
CA PRO A 66 2.40 -17.53 1.86
C PRO A 66 2.16 -18.68 2.85
N ASP A 67 2.95 -19.74 2.77
CA ASP A 67 2.84 -20.99 3.53
C ASP A 67 3.71 -21.00 4.80
N LEU A 68 3.65 -19.91 5.57
CA LEU A 68 4.40 -19.79 6.83
C LEU A 68 3.66 -20.46 8.01
N PRO A 69 4.36 -21.19 8.90
CA PRO A 69 3.76 -21.76 10.11
C PRO A 69 3.16 -20.69 11.03
N ARG A 70 1.93 -20.87 11.52
CA ARG A 70 1.21 -19.89 12.37
C ARG A 70 1.85 -19.67 13.75
N ASP A 71 2.63 -20.64 14.20
CA ASP A 71 3.39 -20.65 15.45
C ASP A 71 4.77 -19.99 15.32
N THR A 72 5.11 -19.44 14.15
CA THR A 72 6.38 -18.74 13.90
C THR A 72 6.56 -17.57 14.87
N VAL A 73 7.69 -17.58 15.58
CA VAL A 73 8.10 -16.51 16.51
C VAL A 73 9.20 -15.64 15.92
N ILE A 74 10.08 -16.24 15.12
CA ILE A 74 11.20 -15.55 14.47
C ILE A 74 11.18 -15.91 12.98
N LEU A 75 11.11 -14.89 12.12
CA LEU A 75 11.11 -15.05 10.67
C LEU A 75 12.30 -14.31 10.07
N LEU A 76 13.23 -15.06 9.48
CA LEU A 76 14.45 -14.54 8.89
C LEU A 76 14.37 -14.65 7.37
N LEU A 77 14.13 -13.53 6.70
CA LEU A 77 14.00 -13.40 5.24
C LEU A 77 15.11 -12.52 4.63
N ALA A 78 16.20 -12.32 5.37
CA ALA A 78 17.32 -11.49 4.92
C ALA A 78 18.00 -12.00 3.65
N SER A 79 18.65 -11.09 2.91
CA SER A 79 19.46 -11.42 1.72
C SER A 79 18.67 -12.14 0.63
N ASN A 80 17.46 -11.66 0.32
CA ASN A 80 16.63 -12.16 -0.79
C ASN A 80 16.38 -11.02 -1.81
N HIS A 81 15.42 -11.20 -2.72
CA HIS A 81 15.06 -10.24 -3.78
C HIS A 81 13.62 -9.75 -3.63
N ILE A 82 13.12 -9.67 -2.39
CA ILE A 82 11.75 -9.24 -2.13
C ILE A 82 11.63 -7.75 -2.46
N THR A 83 10.66 -7.39 -3.30
CA THR A 83 10.47 -5.99 -3.75
C THR A 83 9.27 -5.29 -3.13
N HIS A 84 8.30 -6.07 -2.63
CA HIS A 84 7.02 -5.56 -2.13
C HIS A 84 6.57 -6.30 -0.88
N ILE A 85 6.10 -5.55 0.13
CA ILE A 85 5.39 -6.11 1.29
C ILE A 85 3.89 -5.82 1.12
N PRO A 86 3.07 -6.82 0.79
CA PRO A 86 1.65 -6.63 0.58
C PRO A 86 0.89 -6.38 1.89
N ASN A 87 -0.30 -5.80 1.78
CA ASN A 87 -1.19 -5.65 2.92
C ASN A 87 -1.48 -7.02 3.55
N GLN A 88 -1.50 -7.09 4.89
CA GLN A 88 -1.77 -8.31 5.64
C GLN A 88 -0.78 -9.47 5.36
N ALA A 89 0.44 -9.19 4.87
CA ALA A 89 1.46 -10.21 4.57
C ALA A 89 1.70 -11.20 5.72
N PHE A 90 1.60 -10.72 6.97
CA PHE A 90 1.89 -11.50 8.18
C PHE A 90 0.65 -11.77 9.04
N LYS A 91 -0.56 -11.69 8.46
CA LYS A 91 -1.81 -11.70 9.24
C LYS A 91 -2.01 -12.93 10.13
N ASP A 92 -1.50 -14.08 9.70
CA ASP A 92 -1.70 -15.36 10.38
C ASP A 92 -0.59 -15.67 11.41
N LEU A 93 0.42 -14.80 11.52
CA LEU A 93 1.62 -14.99 12.36
C LEU A 93 1.51 -14.24 13.69
N HIS A 94 0.45 -14.51 14.45
CA HIS A 94 0.11 -13.76 15.67
C HIS A 94 1.20 -13.80 16.77
N TYR A 95 2.10 -14.77 16.74
CA TYR A 95 3.17 -14.93 17.72
C TYR A 95 4.52 -14.36 17.26
N LEU A 96 4.58 -13.74 16.07
CA LEU A 96 5.80 -13.23 15.50
C LEU A 96 6.37 -12.09 16.36
N GLN A 97 7.59 -12.27 16.85
CA GLN A 97 8.31 -11.32 17.69
C GLN A 97 9.46 -10.63 16.95
N GLU A 98 10.06 -11.33 15.99
CA GLU A 98 11.23 -10.85 15.26
C GLU A 98 11.05 -11.12 13.78
N LEU A 99 11.17 -10.06 12.98
CA LEU A 99 11.07 -10.10 11.53
C LEU A 99 12.30 -9.41 10.92
N ASP A 100 13.11 -10.18 10.22
CA ASP A 100 14.27 -9.68 9.49
C ASP A 100 14.01 -9.74 7.98
N LEU A 101 13.87 -8.57 7.37
CA LEU A 101 13.72 -8.33 5.94
C LEU A 101 14.91 -7.53 5.39
N SER A 102 16.03 -7.48 6.12
CA SER A 102 17.21 -6.73 5.72
C SER A 102 17.82 -7.26 4.43
N ASN A 103 18.54 -6.39 3.70
CA ASN A 103 19.25 -6.78 2.48
C ASN A 103 18.32 -7.43 1.44
N ASN A 104 17.18 -6.79 1.19
CA ASN A 104 16.27 -7.13 0.10
C ASN A 104 16.21 -5.95 -0.89
N ASP A 105 15.34 -6.03 -1.89
CA ASP A 105 15.11 -4.95 -2.87
C ASP A 105 13.76 -4.26 -2.63
N ILE A 106 13.33 -4.14 -1.36
CA ILE A 106 11.98 -3.66 -1.03
C ILE A 106 11.87 -2.18 -1.39
N GLU A 107 10.93 -1.85 -2.28
CA GLU A 107 10.63 -0.49 -2.70
C GLU A 107 9.29 0.01 -2.16
N LEU A 108 8.32 -0.91 -1.99
CA LEU A 108 6.95 -0.56 -1.63
C LEU A 108 6.46 -1.38 -0.43
N VAL A 109 5.86 -0.68 0.53
CA VAL A 109 5.22 -1.25 1.72
C VAL A 109 3.78 -0.79 1.75
N ASP A 110 2.84 -1.73 1.62
CA ASP A 110 1.42 -1.41 1.60
C ASP A 110 0.90 -0.90 2.96
N LEU A 111 -0.20 -0.16 2.89
CA LEU A 111 -1.01 0.21 4.05
C LEU A 111 -1.37 -1.07 4.84
N GLY A 112 -1.12 -1.08 6.14
CA GLY A 112 -1.46 -2.23 7.00
C GLY A 112 -0.64 -3.50 6.78
N ALA A 113 0.50 -3.44 6.08
CA ALA A 113 1.42 -4.57 5.89
C ALA A 113 1.72 -5.34 7.19
N PHE A 114 1.92 -4.61 8.30
CA PHE A 114 2.25 -5.17 9.62
C PHE A 114 1.07 -5.23 10.60
N GLN A 115 -0.17 -4.97 10.15
CA GLN A 115 -1.32 -4.86 11.04
C GLN A 115 -1.62 -6.15 11.82
N GLY A 116 -1.39 -7.31 11.23
CA GLY A 116 -1.65 -8.61 11.88
C GLY A 116 -0.66 -8.99 12.97
N ILE A 117 0.49 -8.31 13.03
CA ILE A 117 1.59 -8.56 13.99
C ILE A 117 1.88 -7.33 14.86
N SER A 118 1.06 -6.29 14.80
CA SER A 118 1.36 -5.00 15.44
C SER A 118 1.52 -5.09 16.96
N ASP A 119 0.82 -6.04 17.59
CA ASP A 119 0.79 -6.23 19.04
C ASP A 119 1.85 -7.22 19.55
N SER A 120 2.34 -8.13 18.69
CA SER A 120 3.29 -9.19 19.06
C SER A 120 4.73 -8.88 18.64
N LEU A 121 4.92 -8.08 17.58
CA LEU A 121 6.24 -7.78 17.05
C LEU A 121 7.06 -6.92 18.01
N LEU A 122 8.29 -7.33 18.24
CA LEU A 122 9.25 -6.66 19.12
C LEU A 122 10.38 -6.01 18.34
N PHE A 123 10.80 -6.62 17.23
CA PHE A 123 11.87 -6.14 16.37
C PHE A 123 11.52 -6.33 14.88
N LEU A 124 11.76 -5.28 14.09
CA LEU A 124 11.60 -5.28 12.65
C LEU A 124 12.85 -4.68 12.00
N ASP A 125 13.52 -5.46 11.16
CA ASP A 125 14.65 -4.98 10.36
C ASP A 125 14.23 -4.82 8.89
N LEU A 126 14.25 -3.57 8.41
CA LEU A 126 14.06 -3.21 7.00
C LEU A 126 15.32 -2.52 6.43
N SER A 127 16.46 -2.65 7.11
CA SER A 127 17.70 -2.01 6.70
C SER A 127 18.19 -2.54 5.35
N ASN A 128 18.99 -1.74 4.64
CA ASN A 128 19.60 -2.14 3.36
C ASN A 128 18.55 -2.60 2.33
N ASN A 129 17.52 -1.77 2.12
CA ASN A 129 16.49 -1.95 1.11
C ASN A 129 16.45 -0.73 0.17
N ARG A 130 15.41 -0.60 -0.65
CA ARG A 130 15.23 0.50 -1.62
C ARG A 130 14.03 1.39 -1.30
N ILE A 131 13.64 1.44 -0.03
CA ILE A 131 12.45 2.15 0.42
C ILE A 131 12.70 3.66 0.35
N GLN A 132 11.84 4.37 -0.38
CA GLN A 132 11.91 5.83 -0.48
C GLN A 132 10.91 6.51 0.46
N SER A 133 9.70 5.99 0.57
CA SER A 133 8.68 6.49 1.48
C SER A 133 7.80 5.36 1.95
N VAL A 134 7.10 5.59 3.05
CA VAL A 134 6.24 4.62 3.71
C VAL A 134 4.99 5.35 4.19
N PRO A 135 3.79 4.81 3.95
CA PRO A 135 2.58 5.45 4.43
C PRO A 135 2.50 5.30 5.96
N LYS A 136 1.89 6.29 6.62
CA LYS A 136 1.68 6.28 8.07
C LYS A 136 0.99 5.00 8.54
N GLU A 137 0.04 4.52 7.76
CA GLU A 137 -0.78 3.36 8.07
C GLU A 137 -0.02 2.03 7.94
N ALA A 138 1.14 1.99 7.28
CA ALA A 138 1.96 0.78 7.21
C ALA A 138 2.47 0.39 8.61
N PHE A 139 2.91 1.36 9.40
CA PHE A 139 3.45 1.16 10.74
C PHE A 139 2.50 1.58 11.87
N ALA A 140 1.26 1.93 11.53
CA ALA A 140 0.28 2.34 12.53
C ALA A 140 0.13 1.28 13.63
N ARG A 141 0.20 1.74 14.88
CA ARG A 141 0.09 0.92 16.10
C ARG A 141 1.25 -0.06 16.36
N LEU A 142 2.26 -0.11 15.49
CA LEU A 142 3.42 -0.96 15.69
C LEU A 142 4.27 -0.39 16.84
N ARG A 143 4.56 -1.23 17.86
CA ARG A 143 5.37 -0.83 19.03
C ARG A 143 6.78 -1.41 19.04
N ALA A 144 7.10 -2.19 18.01
CA ALA A 144 8.40 -2.81 17.80
C ALA A 144 9.51 -1.76 17.67
N LYS A 145 10.74 -2.17 18.01
CA LYS A 145 11.94 -1.44 17.57
C LYS A 145 12.11 -1.68 16.07
N ILE A 146 12.37 -0.61 15.31
CA ILE A 146 12.49 -0.70 13.86
C ILE A 146 13.83 -0.16 13.41
N SER A 147 14.54 -0.93 12.59
CA SER A 147 15.70 -0.46 11.84
C SER A 147 15.29 -0.11 10.40
N LEU A 148 15.63 1.11 10.00
CA LEU A 148 15.33 1.69 8.68
C LEU A 148 16.61 2.19 7.98
N SER A 149 17.80 1.81 8.47
CA SER A 149 19.07 2.31 7.96
C SER A 149 19.30 1.89 6.51
N ASN A 150 20.18 2.62 5.81
CA ASN A 150 20.62 2.28 4.45
C ASN A 150 19.45 2.08 3.45
N ASN A 151 18.49 3.00 3.48
CA ASN A 151 17.42 3.10 2.50
C ASN A 151 17.43 4.50 1.86
N PRO A 152 17.06 4.64 0.58
CA PRO A 152 17.07 5.91 -0.15
C PRO A 152 15.88 6.82 0.24
N TRP A 153 15.76 7.17 1.52
CA TRP A 153 14.61 7.92 2.05
C TRP A 153 14.39 9.27 1.35
N HIS A 154 13.15 9.51 0.96
CA HIS A 154 12.65 10.81 0.52
C HIS A 154 12.02 11.54 1.70
N CYS A 155 12.71 12.55 2.21
CA CYS A 155 12.25 13.32 3.36
C CYS A 155 11.19 14.35 2.96
N GLU A 156 9.95 14.01 3.28
CA GLU A 156 8.75 14.81 3.07
C GLU A 156 7.82 14.77 4.29
N CYS A 157 6.60 15.31 4.17
CA CYS A 157 5.61 15.32 5.24
C CYS A 157 5.25 13.91 5.73
N THR A 158 5.02 12.96 4.83
CA THR A 158 4.59 11.58 5.16
C THR A 158 5.62 10.88 6.06
N LEU A 159 6.90 10.93 5.66
CA LEU A 159 7.99 10.34 6.42
C LEU A 159 8.14 11.02 7.80
N GLN A 160 7.99 12.35 7.87
CA GLN A 160 8.04 13.08 9.14
C GLN A 160 6.94 12.63 10.12
N GLU A 161 5.74 12.35 9.63
CA GLU A 161 4.64 11.84 10.48
C GLU A 161 4.93 10.42 10.98
N VAL A 162 5.40 9.54 10.11
CA VAL A 162 5.77 8.17 10.45
C VAL A 162 6.82 8.16 11.57
N LEU A 163 7.92 8.89 11.37
CA LEU A 163 9.06 8.88 12.29
C LEU A 163 8.74 9.41 13.69
N ARG A 164 7.69 10.23 13.84
CA ARG A 164 7.21 10.69 15.16
C ARG A 164 6.54 9.58 15.96
N GLU A 165 5.95 8.59 15.29
CA GLU A 165 5.24 7.48 15.94
C GLU A 165 6.13 6.25 16.13
N LEU A 166 7.21 6.14 15.33
CA LEU A 166 8.10 4.98 15.36
C LEU A 166 9.10 5.00 16.53
N ARG A 167 9.42 3.79 17.02
CA ARG A 167 10.55 3.55 17.93
C ARG A 167 11.75 3.07 17.11
N LEU A 168 12.51 4.03 16.58
CA LEU A 168 13.75 3.73 15.86
C LEU A 168 14.78 3.13 16.81
N ASP A 169 15.56 2.18 16.30
CA ASP A 169 16.67 1.61 17.05
C ASP A 169 17.79 2.66 17.26
N PRO A 170 18.17 3.01 18.50
CA PRO A 170 19.20 4.00 18.77
C PRO A 170 20.57 3.66 18.16
N GLU A 171 20.86 2.39 17.89
CA GLU A 171 22.13 2.00 17.28
C GLU A 171 22.18 2.34 15.77
N THR A 172 21.04 2.28 15.08
CA THR A 172 20.97 2.46 13.61
C THR A 172 20.35 3.79 13.19
N VAL A 173 19.79 4.57 14.12
CA VAL A 173 19.11 5.85 13.83
C VAL A 173 19.98 6.87 13.09
N ASN A 174 21.29 6.87 13.35
CA ASN A 174 22.24 7.79 12.70
C ASN A 174 22.50 7.45 11.23
N GLU A 175 22.24 6.21 10.82
CA GLU A 175 22.41 5.72 9.45
C GLU A 175 21.16 5.97 8.60
N VAL A 176 20.07 6.42 9.21
CA VAL A 176 18.84 6.83 8.51
C VAL A 176 19.07 8.24 7.95
N MET A 177 19.42 8.33 6.68
CA MET A 177 19.70 9.60 5.99
C MET A 177 18.63 9.92 4.96
N CYS A 178 18.31 11.21 4.83
CA CYS A 178 17.50 11.72 3.73
C CYS A 178 18.32 11.66 2.44
N HIS A 179 18.04 10.73 1.53
CA HIS A 179 18.71 10.71 0.23
C HIS A 179 18.22 11.85 -0.65
N THR A 180 16.91 12.07 -0.67
CA THR A 180 16.26 13.21 -1.30
C THR A 180 15.32 13.87 -0.29
N ALA A 181 14.94 15.12 -0.53
CA ALA A 181 14.00 15.83 0.32
C ALA A 181 13.21 16.84 -0.50
N VAL A 182 12.02 17.23 -0.02
CA VAL A 182 11.22 18.32 -0.63
C VAL A 182 12.02 19.63 -0.67
N GLN A 183 12.91 19.83 0.30
CA GLN A 183 13.79 20.98 0.39
C GLN A 183 15.24 20.50 0.34
N GLU A 184 15.97 20.93 -0.69
CA GLU A 184 17.30 20.40 -1.03
C GLU A 184 18.33 20.57 0.10
N GLU A 185 18.14 21.53 1.01
CA GLU A 185 19.04 21.78 2.14
C GLU A 185 19.08 20.64 3.19
N TYR A 186 18.11 19.72 3.14
CA TYR A 186 18.03 18.55 4.01
C TYR A 186 18.40 17.24 3.31
N ALA A 187 18.66 17.27 1.99
CA ALA A 187 19.21 16.13 1.30
C ALA A 187 20.63 15.83 1.81
N GLY A 188 20.94 14.55 2.02
CA GLY A 188 22.19 14.06 2.59
C GLY A 188 22.31 14.21 4.11
N LYS A 189 21.30 14.74 4.82
CA LYS A 189 21.33 14.87 6.29
C LYS A 189 20.69 13.68 6.98
N PRO A 190 21.16 13.31 8.19
CA PRO A 190 20.51 12.29 8.99
C PRO A 190 19.13 12.78 9.44
N VAL A 191 18.17 11.86 9.43
CA VAL A 191 16.76 12.14 9.74
C VAL A 191 16.59 12.76 11.13
N ILE A 192 17.37 12.33 12.13
CA ILE A 192 17.30 12.88 13.48
C ILE A 192 17.59 14.39 13.51
N GLN A 193 18.58 14.85 12.73
CA GLN A 193 18.92 16.26 12.61
C GLN A 193 17.78 17.05 11.94
N VAL A 194 17.12 16.45 10.95
CA VAL A 194 15.96 17.08 10.28
C VAL A 194 14.80 17.23 11.26
N LEU A 195 14.50 16.20 12.05
CA LEU A 195 13.43 16.23 13.05
C LEU A 195 13.71 17.26 14.16
N ASP A 196 14.97 17.34 14.63
CA ASP A 196 15.39 18.28 15.67
C ASP A 196 15.50 19.74 15.18
N SER A 197 15.58 19.97 13.87
CA SER A 197 15.68 21.32 13.30
C SER A 197 14.40 22.15 13.45
N GLY A 198 13.29 21.54 13.88
CA GLY A 198 12.01 22.22 14.04
C GLY A 198 11.28 22.52 12.72
N ILE A 199 11.79 22.02 11.59
CA ILE A 199 11.12 22.13 10.30
C ILE A 199 9.83 21.30 10.28
N ASN A 200 8.80 21.80 9.61
CA ASN A 200 7.55 21.08 9.40
C ASN A 200 7.25 21.01 7.89
N PHE A 201 7.59 19.88 7.28
CA PHE A 201 7.37 19.65 5.85
C PHE A 201 5.87 19.68 5.49
N CYS A 202 4.97 19.39 6.42
CA CYS A 202 3.53 19.39 6.18
C CYS A 202 2.95 20.80 5.99
N ASN A 203 3.54 21.82 6.62
CA ASN A 203 3.12 23.21 6.40
C ASN A 203 3.49 23.72 5.00
N PHE A 204 4.57 23.17 4.41
CA PHE A 204 5.00 23.56 3.07
C PHE A 204 3.99 23.10 2.02
N HIS A 205 3.45 21.88 2.16
CA HIS A 205 2.48 21.32 1.23
C HIS A 205 1.21 22.19 1.13
N HIS A 206 0.73 22.70 2.27
CA HIS A 206 -0.38 23.67 2.31
C HIS A 206 -0.03 24.99 1.61
N LYS A 207 1.18 25.51 1.83
CA LYS A 207 1.59 26.81 1.29
C LYS A 207 1.70 26.79 -0.23
N THR A 208 2.18 25.70 -0.83
CA THR A 208 2.24 25.54 -2.29
C THR A 208 0.85 25.38 -2.92
N THR A 209 -0.06 24.66 -2.28
CA THR A 209 -1.44 24.52 -2.79
C THR A 209 -2.22 25.83 -2.70
N ASP A 210 -2.04 26.59 -1.63
CA ASP A 210 -2.69 27.89 -1.47
C ASP A 210 -2.25 28.87 -2.56
N VAL A 211 -0.95 28.97 -2.83
CA VAL A 211 -0.42 29.84 -3.89
C VAL A 211 -0.92 29.42 -5.28
N ALA A 212 -0.89 28.12 -5.61
CA ALA A 212 -1.39 27.62 -6.89
C ALA A 212 -2.90 27.89 -7.06
N MET A 213 -3.68 27.74 -5.99
CA MET A 213 -5.10 28.06 -5.97
C MET A 213 -5.34 29.57 -6.17
N PHE A 214 -4.56 30.44 -5.55
CA PHE A 214 -4.66 31.89 -5.78
C PHE A 214 -4.30 32.30 -7.21
N VAL A 215 -3.25 31.70 -7.78
CA VAL A 215 -2.84 31.97 -9.18
C VAL A 215 -3.93 31.53 -10.17
N THR A 216 -4.51 30.35 -9.98
CA THR A 216 -5.60 29.85 -10.83
C THR A 216 -6.89 30.68 -10.66
N MET A 217 -7.22 31.09 -9.44
CA MET A 217 -8.35 31.97 -9.15
C MET A 217 -8.18 33.32 -9.84
N PHE A 218 -6.99 33.94 -9.74
CA PHE A 218 -6.70 35.21 -10.40
C PHE A 218 -6.73 35.07 -11.93
N GLY A 219 -6.19 33.98 -12.48
CA GLY A 219 -6.29 33.64 -13.90
C GLY A 219 -7.73 33.50 -14.39
N TRP A 220 -8.59 32.85 -13.59
CA TRP A 220 -10.00 32.70 -13.92
C TRP A 220 -10.75 34.04 -13.85
N PHE A 221 -10.54 34.83 -12.79
CA PHE A 221 -11.16 36.14 -12.66
C PHE A 221 -10.77 37.10 -13.79
N THR A 222 -9.48 37.15 -14.14
CA THR A 222 -9.01 37.96 -15.26
C THR A 222 -9.63 37.53 -16.59
N MET A 223 -9.76 36.22 -16.83
CA MET A 223 -10.42 35.69 -18.02
C MET A 223 -11.92 36.03 -18.07
N VAL A 224 -12.64 35.90 -16.95
CA VAL A 224 -14.06 36.25 -16.85
C VAL A 224 -14.27 37.76 -17.03
N ILE A 225 -13.46 38.60 -16.38
CA ILE A 225 -13.54 40.06 -16.52
C ILE A 225 -13.28 40.46 -17.97
N ALA A 226 -12.26 39.89 -18.62
CA ALA A 226 -11.97 40.14 -20.04
C ALA A 226 -13.15 39.72 -20.94
N TYR A 227 -13.75 38.56 -20.69
CA TYR A 227 -14.92 38.08 -21.42
C TYR A 227 -16.13 39.01 -21.26
N VAL A 228 -16.41 39.48 -20.05
CA VAL A 228 -17.52 40.42 -19.78
C VAL A 228 -17.27 41.76 -20.49
N ILE A 229 -16.05 42.30 -20.42
CA ILE A 229 -15.69 43.54 -21.13
C ILE A 229 -15.87 43.35 -22.64
N TYR A 230 -15.37 42.25 -23.19
CA TYR A 230 -15.53 41.90 -24.60
C TYR A 230 -17.01 41.82 -24.98
N TYR A 231 -17.82 41.08 -24.21
CA TYR A 231 -19.24 40.89 -24.47
C TYR A 231 -20.02 42.21 -24.43
N VAL A 232 -19.75 43.08 -23.46
CA VAL A 232 -20.38 44.40 -23.36
C VAL A 232 -19.99 45.30 -24.53
N ARG A 233 -18.68 45.35 -24.88
CA ARG A 233 -18.18 46.12 -26.02
C ARG A 233 -18.81 45.66 -27.33
N HIS A 234 -18.86 44.35 -27.54
CA HIS A 234 -19.46 43.75 -28.72
C HIS A 234 -20.95 44.10 -28.85
N ASN A 235 -21.72 43.95 -27.76
CA ASN A 235 -23.14 44.30 -27.77
C ASN A 235 -23.38 45.81 -27.96
N GLN A 236 -22.51 46.68 -27.44
CA GLN A 236 -22.60 48.12 -27.69
C GLN A 236 -22.32 48.48 -29.16
N GLU A 237 -21.35 47.81 -29.78
CA GLU A 237 -21.03 47.99 -31.21
C GLU A 237 -22.16 47.50 -32.12
N ASP A 238 -22.78 46.35 -31.81
CA ASP A 238 -23.96 45.87 -32.52
C ASP A 238 -25.14 46.84 -32.40
N ALA A 239 -25.47 47.29 -31.18
CA ALA A 239 -26.53 48.27 -30.97
C ALA A 239 -26.29 49.58 -31.72
N ARG A 240 -25.03 50.04 -31.77
CA ARG A 240 -24.63 51.23 -32.54
C ARG A 240 -24.86 51.04 -34.04
N ARG A 241 -24.45 49.90 -34.60
CA ARG A 241 -24.68 49.56 -36.01
C ARG A 241 -26.16 49.49 -36.36
N HIS A 242 -26.99 48.90 -35.50
CA HIS A 242 -28.44 48.89 -35.70
C HIS A 242 -29.06 50.29 -35.70
N LEU A 243 -28.60 51.19 -34.82
CA LEU A 243 -29.07 52.57 -34.79
C LEU A 243 -28.67 53.34 -36.07
N GLU A 244 -27.45 53.14 -36.57
CA GLU A 244 -26.96 53.74 -37.81
C GLU A 244 -27.76 53.22 -39.02
N TYR A 245 -28.07 51.91 -39.06
CA TYR A 245 -28.97 51.33 -40.07
C TYR A 245 -30.36 51.97 -40.01
N LEU A 246 -30.96 52.11 -38.82
CA LEU A 246 -32.26 52.77 -38.64
C LEU A 246 -32.24 54.25 -39.07
N LYS A 247 -31.12 54.96 -38.90
CA LYS A 247 -30.96 56.34 -39.40
C LYS A 247 -30.80 56.42 -40.91
N SER A 248 -30.25 55.37 -41.55
CA SER A 248 -30.09 55.32 -43.01
C SER A 248 -31.38 54.98 -43.75
N LEU A 249 -32.39 54.44 -43.05
CA LEU A 249 -33.71 54.20 -43.61
C LEU A 249 -34.39 55.55 -43.94
N PRO A 250 -34.98 55.69 -45.14
CA PRO A 250 -35.62 56.94 -45.54
C PRO A 250 -36.76 57.28 -44.60
N SER A 251 -36.83 58.54 -44.14
CA SER A 251 -37.92 58.99 -43.27
C SER A 251 -39.24 58.97 -44.05
N SER A 252 -40.36 58.65 -43.39
CA SER A 252 -41.67 58.62 -44.05
C SER A 252 -42.06 59.96 -44.70
N SER A 253 -41.47 61.06 -44.24
CA SER A 253 -41.59 62.40 -44.80
C SER A 253 -40.87 62.63 -46.14
N GLN A 254 -39.86 61.82 -46.48
CA GLN A 254 -39.24 61.84 -47.82
C GLN A 254 -40.03 60.97 -48.81
N ILE A 255 -40.54 59.81 -48.34
CA ILE A 255 -41.37 58.92 -49.16
C ILE A 255 -42.68 59.60 -49.58
N SER A 256 -43.28 60.44 -48.73
CA SER A 256 -44.48 61.21 -49.11
C SER A 256 -44.19 62.29 -50.15
N LYS A 257 -43.02 62.96 -50.07
CA LYS A 257 -42.63 64.01 -51.04
C LYS A 257 -42.33 63.45 -52.42
N ASP A 258 -41.72 62.27 -52.50
CA ASP A 258 -41.48 61.61 -53.79
C ASP A 258 -42.79 61.10 -54.41
N PHE A 259 -43.77 60.69 -53.61
CA PHE A 259 -45.11 60.31 -54.09
C PHE A 259 -45.93 61.51 -54.60
N ASP A 260 -45.81 62.67 -53.94
CA ASP A 260 -46.44 63.93 -54.36
C ASP A 260 -45.81 64.51 -55.65
N THR A 261 -44.52 64.25 -55.88
CA THR A 261 -43.82 64.72 -57.10
C THR A 261 -44.10 63.82 -58.31
N ILE A 262 -44.41 62.54 -58.11
CA ILE A 262 -44.80 61.62 -59.20
C ILE A 262 -46.26 61.87 -59.64
N SER A 263 -47.12 62.36 -58.74
CA SER A 263 -48.53 62.64 -59.03
C SER A 263 -48.79 63.94 -59.81
N THR A 264 -47.73 64.70 -60.13
CA THR A 264 -47.81 65.96 -60.91
C THR A 264 -47.23 65.83 -62.34
N VAL A 265 -46.83 64.63 -62.75
CA VAL A 265 -46.38 64.32 -64.12
C VAL A 265 -47.27 63.22 -64.73
N LEU A 266 -48.56 63.52 -64.93
CA LEU A 266 -49.42 62.83 -65.89
C LEU A 266 -50.61 63.71 -66.28
#